data_AF-K6XJA6-F1
#
_entry.id   AF-K6XJA6-F1
#
_cell.length_a   1.000
_cell.length_b   1.000
_cell.length_c   1.000
_cell.angle_alpha   90.00
_cell.angle_beta   90.00
_cell.angle_gamma   90.00
#
_symmetry.space_group_name_H-M   'P 1'
#
loop_
_entity.id
_entity.type
_entity.pdbx_description
1 polymer ?
#
loop_
_entity_poly.entity_id
_entity_poly.type
_entity_poly.pdbx_seq_one_letter_code
_entity_poly.pdbx_strand_id
1 'polypeptide(L)' 'MSRTDNRFILHPDRLFSSDKTERPISRSLYSSIKDLPIISPHGQTDPRWFAENNCFNNATEL' A
#
# COMPACT_ATOMS: atom_id res chain seq x y z
N MET A 1 -15.72 31.40 7.06
CA MET A 1 -15.62 30.47 5.92
C MET A 1 -14.92 29.22 6.41
N SER A 2 -15.69 28.15 6.64
CA SER A 2 -15.20 26.86 7.11
C SER A 2 -14.30 26.25 6.04
N ARG A 3 -13.02 25.97 6.37
CA ARG A 3 -12.15 25.18 5.51
C ARG A 3 -12.79 23.81 5.35
N THR A 4 -13.07 23.44 4.11
CA THR A 4 -13.52 22.10 3.73
C THR A 4 -12.59 21.06 4.36
N ASP A 5 -13.21 20.13 5.08
CA ASP A 5 -12.60 18.94 5.64
C ASP A 5 -12.08 18.05 4.50
N ASN A 6 -10.89 18.35 4.00
CA ASN A 6 -10.23 17.61 2.93
C ASN A 6 -9.53 16.38 3.52
N ARG A 7 -10.32 15.48 4.11
CA ARG A 7 -9.86 14.24 4.73
C ARG A 7 -9.37 13.27 3.66
N PHE A 8 -8.11 12.83 3.79
CA PHE A 8 -7.57 11.75 2.97
C PHE A 8 -8.17 10.41 3.45
N ILE A 9 -9.06 9.83 2.64
CA ILE A 9 -9.73 8.56 2.96
C ILE A 9 -9.33 7.52 1.91
N LEU A 10 -8.56 6.51 2.32
CA LEU A 10 -8.30 5.33 1.51
C LEU A 10 -9.42 4.32 1.72
N HIS A 11 -10.23 4.11 0.69
CA HIS A 11 -11.32 3.14 0.76
C HIS A 11 -10.77 1.70 0.96
N PRO A 12 -11.38 0.88 1.84
CA PRO A 12 -10.93 -0.48 2.07
C PRO A 12 -11.09 -1.38 0.83
N ASP A 13 -12.12 -1.12 0.00
CA ASP A 13 -12.36 -1.84 -1.26
C ASP A 13 -11.75 -1.14 -2.49
N ARG A 14 -10.66 -0.37 -2.32
CA ARG A 14 -9.97 0.28 -3.46
C ARG A 14 -9.50 -0.78 -4.47
N LEU A 15 -9.65 -0.49 -5.76
CA LEU A 15 -9.33 -1.38 -6.88
C LEU A 15 -10.17 -2.67 -7.00
N PHE A 16 -11.16 -2.89 -6.12
CA PHE A 16 -12.14 -3.97 -6.33
C PHE A 16 -13.17 -3.58 -7.41
N SER A 17 -13.79 -4.58 -8.01
CA SER A 17 -14.88 -4.37 -8.98
C SER A 17 -15.99 -3.49 -8.40
N SER A 18 -16.60 -2.66 -9.25
CA SER A 18 -17.77 -1.86 -8.89
C SER A 18 -19.04 -2.73 -8.76
N ASP A 19 -19.06 -3.91 -9.37
CA ASP A 19 -20.16 -4.86 -9.33
C ASP A 19 -20.43 -5.37 -7.90
N LYS A 20 -21.70 -5.41 -7.50
CA LYS A 20 -22.12 -5.81 -6.15
C LYS A 20 -21.95 -7.31 -5.89
N THR A 21 -21.97 -8.13 -6.94
CA THR A 21 -21.79 -9.58 -6.89
C THR A 21 -20.31 -9.97 -6.85
N GLU A 22 -19.46 -9.27 -7.59
CA GLU A 22 -18.01 -9.57 -7.66
C GLU A 22 -17.22 -9.02 -6.46
N ARG A 23 -17.63 -7.87 -5.90
CA ARG A 23 -16.90 -7.22 -4.79
C ARG A 23 -16.75 -8.12 -3.54
N PRO A 24 -17.78 -8.87 -3.08
CA PRO A 24 -17.62 -9.83 -1.99
C PRO A 24 -16.56 -10.90 -2.27
N ILE A 25 -16.47 -11.39 -3.51
CA ILE A 25 -15.48 -12.38 -3.93
C ILE A 25 -14.08 -11.77 -3.85
N SER A 26 -13.89 -10.57 -4.41
CA SER A 26 -12.62 -9.82 -4.33
C SER A 26 -12.17 -9.62 -2.88
N ARG A 27 -13.11 -9.25 -2.00
CA ARG A 27 -12.84 -9.05 -0.57
C ARG A 27 -12.42 -10.35 0.11
N SER A 28 -13.09 -11.47 -0.17
CA SER A 28 -12.75 -12.78 0.39
C SER A 28 -11.35 -13.23 -0.03
N LEU A 29 -11.04 -13.15 -1.34
CA LEU A 29 -9.73 -13.51 -1.87
C LEU A 29 -8.63 -12.63 -1.29
N TYR A 30 -8.78 -11.31 -1.34
CA TYR A 30 -7.80 -10.38 -0.80
C TYR A 30 -7.57 -10.57 0.70
N SER A 31 -8.63 -10.75 1.49
CA SER A 31 -8.53 -10.97 2.94
C SER A 31 -7.73 -12.23 3.29
N SER A 32 -7.75 -13.25 2.42
CA SER A 32 -6.97 -14.48 2.62
C SER A 32 -5.47 -14.35 2.33
N ILE A 33 -5.05 -13.31 1.59
CA ILE A 33 -3.66 -13.19 1.10
C ILE A 33 -2.94 -11.90 1.49
N LYS A 34 -3.66 -10.86 1.93
CA LYS A 34 -3.09 -9.51 2.13
C LYS A 34 -1.93 -9.44 3.14
N ASP A 35 -1.87 -10.39 4.07
CA ASP A 35 -0.89 -10.46 5.15
C ASP A 35 0.23 -11.49 4.87
N LEU A 36 0.25 -12.10 3.67
CA LEU A 36 1.34 -12.99 3.27
C LEU A 36 2.63 -12.20 3.04
N PRO A 37 3.82 -12.80 3.27
CA PRO A 37 5.09 -12.16 2.98
C PRO A 37 5.22 -11.75 1.51
N ILE A 38 5.77 -10.56 1.27
CA ILE A 38 6.10 -10.11 -0.08
C ILE A 38 7.35 -10.86 -0.55
N ILE A 39 7.24 -11.57 -1.67
CA ILE A 39 8.39 -12.12 -2.41
C ILE A 39 8.68 -11.11 -3.53
N SER A 40 9.83 -10.43 -3.45
CA SER A 40 10.28 -9.45 -4.46
C SER A 40 11.53 -9.99 -5.18
N PRO A 41 11.37 -10.86 -6.21
CA PRO A 41 12.49 -11.58 -6.80
C PRO A 41 13.34 -10.75 -7.77
N HIS A 42 12.91 -9.53 -8.10
CA HIS A 42 13.61 -8.62 -8.99
C HIS A 42 13.39 -7.17 -8.53
N GLY A 43 14.47 -6.40 -8.39
CA GLY A 43 14.43 -5.02 -7.89
C GLY A 43 15.78 -4.31 -8.03
N GLN A 44 15.82 -3.02 -7.68
CA GLN A 44 17.00 -2.16 -7.80
C GLN A 44 17.16 -1.23 -6.58
N THR A 45 16.78 -1.70 -5.39
CA THR A 45 17.08 -0.97 -4.14
C THR A 45 18.59 -0.95 -3.89
N ASP A 46 19.11 0.12 -3.28
CA ASP A 46 20.54 0.16 -2.94
C ASP A 46 20.80 -0.83 -1.78
N PRO A 47 21.68 -1.84 -1.96
CA PRO A 47 21.96 -2.82 -0.92
C PRO A 47 22.56 -2.21 0.36
N ARG A 48 23.23 -1.05 0.25
CA ARG A 48 23.84 -0.37 1.40
C ARG A 48 22.82 0.12 2.42
N TRP A 49 21.60 0.43 1.98
CA TRP A 49 20.51 0.82 2.88
C TRP A 49 20.25 -0.24 3.97
N PHE A 50 20.34 -1.52 3.61
CA PHE A 50 20.11 -2.63 4.53
C PHE A 50 21.37 -3.03 5.30
N ALA A 51 22.55 -2.91 4.68
CA ALA A 51 23.82 -3.26 5.30
C ALA A 51 24.24 -2.29 6.42
N GLU A 52 24.06 -0.99 6.19
CA GLU A 52 24.46 0.07 7.13
C GLU A 52 23.32 0.47 8.06
N ASN A 53 22.07 0.28 7.64
CA ASN A 53 20.86 0.62 8.40
C ASN A 53 20.83 2.09 8.88
N ASN A 54 21.38 2.99 8.08
CA ASN A 54 21.33 4.42 8.31
C ASN A 54 19.92 4.97 8.00
N CYS A 55 19.47 5.97 8.76
CA CYS A 55 18.20 6.65 8.47
C CYS A 55 18.30 7.50 7.19
N PHE A 56 17.18 7.61 6.46
CA PHE A 56 17.01 8.64 5.44
C PHE A 56 16.86 10.02 6.08
N ASN A 57 17.43 11.07 5.48
CA ASN A 57 17.52 12.39 6.12
C ASN A 57 16.23 13.22 6.04
N ASN A 58 15.50 13.13 4.93
CA ASN A 58 14.30 13.93 4.67
C ASN A 58 13.42 13.30 3.58
N ALA A 59 12.24 13.89 3.34
CA ALA A 59 11.26 13.40 2.39
C ALA A 59 11.66 13.55 0.92
N THR A 60 12.59 14.45 0.58
CA THR A 60 13.07 14.65 -0.80
C THR A 60 14.17 13.66 -1.18
N GLU A 61 14.93 13.17 -0.18
CA GLU A 61 16.04 12.23 -0.36
C GLU A 61 15.63 10.75 -0.23
N LEU A 62 14.40 10.47 0.22
CA LEU A 62 13.80 9.13 0.24
C LEU A 62 13.13 8.81 -1.11
#